data_AF-A0A0G0X9N1-F1
#
_entry.id   AF-A0A0G0X9N1-F1
#
_cell.length_a   1.000
_cell.length_b   1.000
_cell.length_c   1.000
_cell.angle_alpha   90.00
_cell.angle_beta   90.00
_cell.angle_gamma   90.00
#
_symmetry.space_group_name_H-M   'P 1'
#
loop_
_entity.id
_entity.type
_entity.pdbx_description
1 polymer ?
#
loop_
_entity_poly.entity_id
_entity_poly.type
_entity_poly.pdbx_seq_one_letter_code
_entity_poly.pdbx_strand_id
1 'polypeptide(L)'
;MLAVFLIPAFILYCLMIYFFRDFNANFLFNFQNKNTKKISDIVLSLFIVFVIGLLIINTAYLFKGTFTPLGKYSKQEFMSSTFKNLYENNLVNWIPIPLPKQYVLGHDQAQWQAKDEVRGFFFWGNIAERFRSYYVLHLLIKTPIAIFVLIFLGFLYFRKLTIPEIFMIFYIFLILFMLTFFSKLAIGYRHVLSVYPLLCLFSARILKDGIPKNKIVTALIAASALWYLASSLLVFPHHLAYFNEFIGVKNGYKYTIDSNLDWEQDLDLVKKYTSQNKNVLVDPGCQPVTGRILVPANSLQFQKWVCYQWLKQNFNPVDYIGYSWLVYDVKGQWQQTDKGFVFIKE
;
A
#
# COMPACT_ATOMS: atom_id res chain seq x y z
N MET A 1 1.04 1.74 12.78
CA MET A 1 2.08 0.73 12.51
C MET A 1 3.33 1.29 11.81
N LEU A 2 3.25 1.92 10.63
CA LEU A 2 4.45 2.50 9.97
C LEU A 2 5.21 3.50 10.84
N ALA A 3 4.51 4.36 11.59
CA ALA A 3 5.13 5.32 12.50
C ALA A 3 6.01 4.67 13.58
N VAL A 4 5.66 3.47 14.04
CA VAL A 4 6.46 2.73 15.03
C VAL A 4 7.71 2.13 14.39
N PHE A 5 7.63 1.69 13.13
CA PHE A 5 8.80 1.22 12.36
C PHE A 5 9.72 2.35 11.90
N LEU A 6 9.19 3.58 11.79
CA LEU A 6 9.99 4.76 11.50
C LEU A 6 10.90 5.14 12.68
N ILE A 7 10.58 4.76 13.92
CA ILE A 7 11.41 5.08 15.09
C ILE A 7 12.75 4.30 15.05
N PRO A 8 12.79 2.96 14.91
CA PRO A 8 14.05 2.24 14.71
C PRO A 8 14.78 2.69 13.45
N ALA A 9 14.07 2.98 12.35
CA ALA A 9 14.69 3.49 11.13
C ALA A 9 15.31 4.87 11.31
N PHE A 10 14.67 5.74 12.09
CA PHE A 10 15.17 7.06 12.46
C PHE A 10 16.34 6.97 13.44
N ILE A 11 16.31 6.05 14.41
CA ILE A 11 17.43 5.79 15.31
C ILE A 11 18.62 5.25 14.53
N LEU A 12 18.41 4.28 13.63
CA LEU A 12 19.44 3.78 12.71
C LEU A 12 19.99 4.90 11.82
N TYR A 13 19.14 5.77 11.31
CA TYR A 13 19.54 6.94 10.53
C TYR A 13 20.40 7.92 11.35
N CYS A 14 20.00 8.24 12.58
CA CYS A 14 20.76 9.09 13.49
C CYS A 14 22.11 8.47 13.89
N LEU A 15 22.13 7.17 14.19
CA LEU A 15 23.35 6.42 14.49
C LEU A 15 24.28 6.38 13.27
N MET A 16 23.73 6.18 12.08
CA MET A 16 24.50 6.17 10.85
C MET A 16 25.07 7.57 10.54
N ILE A 17 24.32 8.66 10.72
CA ILE A 17 24.88 10.03 10.64
C ILE A 17 26.01 10.22 11.66
N TYR A 18 25.82 9.73 12.89
CA TYR A 18 26.82 9.83 13.95
C TYR A 18 28.12 9.08 13.61
N PHE A 19 28.02 7.84 13.12
CA PHE A 19 29.18 7.01 12.78
C PHE A 19 29.84 7.39 11.46
N PHE A 20 29.08 7.88 10.47
CA PHE A 20 29.61 8.31 9.18
C PHE A 20 29.96 9.81 9.13
N ARG A 21 29.88 10.52 10.28
CA ARG A 21 30.23 11.94 10.39
C ARG A 21 31.66 12.23 9.94
N ASP A 22 32.57 11.29 10.17
CA ASP A 22 33.99 11.42 9.84
C ASP A 22 34.32 10.93 8.41
N PHE A 23 33.39 10.27 7.71
CA PHE A 23 33.66 9.59 6.42
C PHE A 23 33.73 10.54 5.20
N ASN A 24 33.32 11.80 5.35
CA ASN A 24 33.79 12.91 4.52
C ASN A 24 33.17 14.20 5.05
N ALA A 25 33.87 14.86 5.99
CA ALA A 25 33.50 16.19 6.48
C ALA A 25 33.37 17.24 5.36
N ASN A 26 33.96 16.98 4.18
CA ASN A 26 33.84 17.85 3.00
C ASN A 26 32.55 17.66 2.19
N PHE A 27 31.79 16.58 2.39
CA PHE A 27 30.64 16.26 1.53
C PHE A 27 29.28 16.52 2.19
N LEU A 28 29.15 16.34 3.50
CA LEU A 28 27.89 16.65 4.21
C LEU A 28 27.71 18.15 4.53
N PHE A 29 28.77 18.96 4.40
CA PHE A 29 28.80 20.37 4.79
C PHE A 29 29.22 21.33 3.68
N ASN A 30 28.92 21.02 2.42
CA ASN A 30 28.98 22.01 1.33
C ASN A 30 27.66 22.80 1.17
N PHE A 31 26.77 22.75 2.16
CA PHE A 31 25.95 23.91 2.50
C PHE A 31 26.88 24.89 3.20
N GLN A 32 27.28 25.96 2.52
CA GLN A 32 28.03 27.10 3.07
C GLN A 32 27.19 27.84 4.15
N ASN A 33 26.90 27.19 5.26
CA ASN A 33 26.45 27.85 6.45
C ASN A 33 27.21 27.28 7.65
N LYS A 34 28.09 28.12 8.22
CA LYS A 34 28.99 27.85 9.35
C LYS A 34 28.29 27.44 10.65
N ASN A 35 26.99 27.22 10.65
CA ASN A 35 26.23 26.77 11.80
C ASN A 35 26.03 25.26 11.72
N THR A 36 27.04 24.50 12.13
CA THR A 36 26.81 23.14 12.63
C THR A 36 25.82 23.26 13.78
N LYS A 37 24.53 23.00 13.51
CA LYS A 37 23.51 22.99 14.57
C LYS A 37 24.01 22.08 15.68
N LYS A 38 24.03 22.59 16.91
CA LYS A 38 24.40 21.76 18.06
C LYS A 38 23.38 20.63 18.15
N ILE A 39 23.79 19.47 18.66
CA ILE A 39 22.86 18.34 18.90
C ILE A 39 21.66 18.82 19.75
N SER A 40 21.88 19.75 20.68
CA SER A 40 20.84 20.43 21.45
C SER A 40 19.76 21.07 20.57
N ASP A 41 20.13 21.70 19.46
CA ASP A 41 19.19 22.39 18.57
C ASP A 41 18.35 21.40 17.79
N ILE A 42 18.94 20.26 17.41
CA ILE A 42 18.22 19.15 16.75
C ILE A 42 17.24 18.52 17.73
N VAL A 43 17.69 18.20 18.94
CA VAL A 43 16.84 17.62 20.01
C VAL A 43 15.69 18.57 20.35
N LEU A 44 15.97 19.87 20.50
CA LEU A 44 14.96 20.89 20.74
C LEU A 44 13.96 20.97 19.58
N SER A 45 14.44 20.95 18.34
CA SER A 45 13.56 20.97 17.16
C SER A 45 12.64 19.74 17.13
N LEU A 46 13.18 18.55 17.41
CA LEU A 46 12.38 17.31 17.47
C LEU A 46 11.37 17.34 18.61
N PHE A 47 11.75 17.88 19.77
CA PHE A 47 10.84 18.07 20.89
C PHE A 47 9.70 19.03 20.55
N ILE A 48 10.01 20.16 19.91
CA ILE A 48 9.01 21.12 19.44
C ILE A 48 8.06 20.46 18.44
N VAL A 49 8.58 19.72 17.45
CA VAL A 49 7.76 18.97 16.48
C VAL A 49 6.85 17.95 17.19
N PHE A 50 7.39 17.24 18.18
CA PHE A 50 6.62 16.30 18.99
C PHE A 50 5.48 16.99 19.76
N VAL A 51 5.76 18.11 20.44
CA VAL A 51 4.75 18.90 21.17
C VAL A 51 3.68 19.45 20.22
N ILE A 52 4.08 20.01 19.07
CA ILE A 52 3.14 20.47 18.05
C ILE A 52 2.26 19.31 17.55
N GLY A 53 2.86 18.13 17.30
CA GLY A 53 2.12 16.93 16.89
C GLY A 53 1.09 16.51 17.93
N LEU A 54 1.46 16.51 19.22
CA LEU A 54 0.52 16.25 20.31
C LEU A 54 -0.61 17.27 20.34
N LEU A 55 -0.31 18.57 20.22
CA LEU A 55 -1.33 19.63 20.22
C LEU A 55 -2.31 19.47 19.05
N ILE A 56 -1.81 19.18 17.85
CA ILE A 56 -2.64 18.96 16.66
C ILE A 56 -3.58 17.77 16.87
N ILE A 57 -3.05 16.62 17.29
CA ILE A 57 -3.86 15.41 17.53
C ILE A 57 -4.91 15.69 18.61
N ASN A 58 -4.52 16.29 19.72
CA ASN A 58 -5.46 16.57 20.80
C ASN A 58 -6.54 17.57 20.39
N THR A 59 -6.19 18.62 19.63
CA THR A 59 -7.15 19.60 19.11
C THR A 59 -8.14 18.96 18.15
N ALA A 60 -7.70 18.07 17.26
CA ALA A 60 -8.58 17.36 16.32
C ALA A 60 -9.65 16.50 17.03
N TYR A 61 -9.35 16.02 18.24
CA TYR A 61 -10.29 15.29 19.09
C TYR A 61 -10.91 16.16 20.20
N LEU A 62 -10.78 17.49 20.11
CA LEU A 62 -11.31 18.45 21.09
C LEU A 62 -10.83 18.18 22.52
N PHE A 63 -9.62 17.66 22.69
CA PHE A 63 -9.02 17.24 23.95
C PHE A 63 -9.85 16.20 24.73
N LYS A 64 -10.78 15.50 24.07
CA LYS A 64 -11.65 14.51 24.72
C LYS A 64 -10.84 13.32 25.24
N GLY A 65 -10.82 13.19 26.57
CA GLY A 65 -10.13 12.09 27.25
C GLY A 65 -8.60 12.15 27.17
N THR A 66 -8.02 13.29 26.81
CA THR A 66 -6.58 13.52 26.91
C THR A 66 -6.12 13.41 28.36
N PHE A 67 -4.93 12.85 28.60
CA PHE A 67 -4.39 12.57 29.93
C PHE A 67 -5.21 11.57 30.76
N THR A 68 -6.12 10.82 30.14
CA THR A 68 -6.76 9.68 30.82
C THR A 68 -5.68 8.66 31.21
N PRO A 69 -5.49 8.35 32.50
CA PRO A 69 -4.53 7.33 32.93
C PRO A 69 -4.92 5.96 32.38
N LEU A 70 -3.93 5.12 32.08
CA LEU A 70 -4.18 3.79 31.49
C LEU A 70 -5.14 2.93 32.34
N GLY A 71 -5.05 3.01 33.67
CA GLY A 71 -5.92 2.28 34.59
C GLY A 71 -7.38 2.75 34.63
N LYS A 72 -7.72 3.89 34.00
CA LYS A 72 -9.12 4.37 33.86
C LYS A 72 -9.79 3.88 32.57
N TYR A 73 -9.06 3.20 31.69
CA TYR A 73 -9.65 2.50 30.55
C TYR A 73 -10.34 1.23 31.07
N SER A 74 -11.34 0.74 30.34
CA SER A 74 -11.92 -0.57 30.64
C SER A 74 -11.21 -1.63 29.81
N LYS A 75 -10.94 -2.80 30.41
CA LYS A 75 -10.29 -3.93 29.70
C LYS A 75 -11.02 -4.33 28.40
N GLN A 76 -12.34 -4.18 28.37
CA GLN A 76 -13.20 -4.46 27.22
C GLN A 76 -13.03 -3.46 26.06
N GLU A 77 -12.49 -2.26 26.33
CA GLU A 77 -12.20 -1.27 25.29
C GLU A 77 -10.97 -1.64 24.48
N PHE A 78 -10.03 -2.40 25.06
CA PHE A 78 -8.86 -2.90 24.35
C PHE A 78 -9.16 -4.20 23.62
N MET A 79 -8.79 -4.25 22.34
CA MET A 79 -8.86 -5.40 21.46
C MET A 79 -7.53 -6.16 21.45
N SER A 80 -6.39 -5.46 21.33
CA SER A 80 -5.10 -6.11 21.15
C SER A 80 -4.57 -6.75 22.43
N SER A 81 -3.85 -7.85 22.27
CA SER A 81 -3.12 -8.52 23.33
C SER A 81 -2.11 -7.59 24.02
N THR A 82 -1.56 -6.64 23.27
CA THR A 82 -0.48 -5.78 23.78
C THR A 82 -1.01 -4.71 24.73
N PHE A 83 -2.10 -4.03 24.37
CA PHE A 83 -2.71 -3.05 25.27
C PHE A 83 -3.41 -3.72 26.46
N LYS A 84 -3.98 -4.92 26.28
CA LYS A 84 -4.50 -5.72 27.40
C LYS A 84 -3.40 -6.03 28.42
N ASN A 85 -2.24 -6.50 27.97
CA ASN A 85 -1.10 -6.77 28.85
C ASN A 85 -0.55 -5.49 29.50
N LEU A 86 -0.53 -4.37 28.77
CA LEU A 86 -0.08 -3.09 29.32
C LEU A 86 -1.03 -2.58 30.41
N TYR A 87 -2.34 -2.69 30.19
CA TYR A 87 -3.40 -2.34 31.15
C TYR A 87 -3.36 -3.23 32.41
N GLU A 88 -3.02 -4.51 32.27
CA GLU A 88 -2.88 -5.42 33.41
C GLU A 88 -1.62 -5.14 34.24
N ASN A 89 -0.68 -4.35 33.73
CA ASN A 89 0.54 -4.01 34.43
C ASN A 89 0.33 -2.82 35.39
N ASN A 90 0.23 -3.14 36.68
CA ASN A 90 0.03 -2.16 37.76
C ASN A 90 1.08 -1.03 37.82
N LEU A 91 2.28 -1.22 37.25
CA LEU A 91 3.35 -0.21 37.26
C LEU A 91 3.07 0.98 36.33
N VAL A 92 2.23 0.82 35.31
CA VAL A 92 1.99 1.84 34.27
C VAL A 92 0.56 2.39 34.29
N ASN A 93 -0.31 1.84 35.13
CA ASN A 93 -1.73 2.20 35.18
C ASN A 93 -2.01 3.65 35.61
N TRP A 94 -1.07 4.29 36.32
CA TRP A 94 -1.18 5.67 36.74
C TRP A 94 -0.69 6.68 35.69
N ILE A 95 -0.01 6.23 34.63
CA ILE A 95 0.60 7.12 33.64
C ILE A 95 -0.49 7.82 32.81
N PRO A 96 -0.59 9.16 32.86
CA PRO A 96 -1.54 9.91 32.04
C PRO A 96 -1.06 9.91 30.58
N ILE A 97 -1.89 9.41 29.68
CA ILE A 97 -1.52 9.31 28.26
C ILE A 97 -1.76 10.67 27.59
N PRO A 98 -0.74 11.33 26.98
CA PRO A 98 -0.86 12.66 26.39
C PRO A 98 -1.60 12.66 25.04
N LEU A 99 -2.49 11.69 24.82
CA LEU A 99 -3.27 11.50 23.61
C LEU A 99 -4.75 11.36 23.96
N PRO A 100 -5.67 11.72 23.04
CA PRO A 100 -7.10 11.50 23.23
C PRO A 100 -7.42 10.02 23.41
N LYS A 101 -8.37 9.72 24.30
CA LYS A 101 -8.78 8.34 24.60
C LYS A 101 -9.12 7.53 23.33
N GLN A 102 -9.91 8.11 22.43
CA GLN A 102 -10.33 7.46 21.18
C GLN A 102 -9.18 7.24 20.19
N TYR A 103 -8.16 8.10 20.21
CA TYR A 103 -6.97 7.90 19.38
C TYR A 103 -6.16 6.68 19.86
N VAL A 104 -6.03 6.52 21.19
CA VAL A 104 -5.37 5.35 21.80
C VAL A 104 -6.12 4.06 21.43
N LEU A 105 -7.45 4.06 21.57
CA LEU A 105 -8.28 2.90 21.21
C LEU A 105 -8.22 2.57 19.72
N GLY A 106 -8.24 3.58 18.83
CA GLY A 106 -8.06 3.36 17.39
C GLY A 106 -6.69 2.77 17.05
N HIS A 107 -5.63 3.18 17.74
CA HIS A 107 -4.31 2.58 17.58
C HIS A 107 -4.26 1.13 18.08
N ASP A 108 -4.91 0.83 19.20
CA ASP A 108 -5.07 -0.53 19.71
C ASP A 108 -5.82 -1.43 18.72
N GLN A 109 -6.94 -0.96 18.15
CA GLN A 109 -7.69 -1.69 17.13
C GLN A 109 -6.82 -1.96 15.88
N ALA A 110 -6.08 -0.95 15.40
CA ALA A 110 -5.16 -1.13 14.27
C ALA A 110 -4.05 -2.14 14.58
N GLN A 111 -3.58 -2.20 15.83
CA GLN A 111 -2.59 -3.19 16.27
C GLN A 111 -3.19 -4.59 16.36
N TRP A 112 -4.42 -4.72 16.86
CA TRP A 112 -5.17 -5.98 16.87
C TRP A 112 -5.33 -6.53 15.45
N GLN A 113 -5.83 -5.73 14.51
CA GLN A 113 -5.98 -6.10 13.09
C GLN A 113 -4.67 -6.56 12.43
N ALA A 114 -3.54 -6.04 12.93
CA ALA A 114 -2.25 -6.28 12.33
C ALA A 114 -1.46 -7.44 12.95
N LYS A 115 -1.78 -7.83 14.19
CA LYS A 115 -1.02 -8.83 14.94
C LYS A 115 -1.85 -10.02 15.39
N ASP A 116 -3.06 -9.75 15.89
CA ASP A 116 -3.88 -10.66 16.70
C ASP A 116 -5.14 -11.15 15.95
N GLU A 117 -5.65 -10.37 14.98
CA GLU A 117 -6.78 -10.78 14.14
C GLU A 117 -6.37 -11.92 13.20
N VAL A 118 -7.13 -13.02 13.24
CA VAL A 118 -6.99 -14.13 12.28
C VAL A 118 -7.86 -13.81 11.07
N ARG A 119 -7.22 -13.49 9.95
CA ARG A 119 -7.91 -13.23 8.69
C ARG A 119 -7.07 -13.66 7.49
N GLY A 120 -7.76 -14.07 6.42
CA GLY A 120 -7.13 -14.29 5.12
C GLY A 120 -6.87 -12.98 4.38
N PHE A 121 -5.91 -13.01 3.47
CA PHE A 121 -5.69 -11.99 2.45
C PHE A 121 -5.64 -12.65 1.09
N PHE A 122 -6.07 -11.94 0.05
CA PHE A 122 -5.89 -12.39 -1.33
C PHE A 122 -4.65 -11.73 -1.94
N PHE A 123 -3.72 -12.55 -2.42
CA PHE A 123 -2.56 -12.08 -3.16
C PHE A 123 -2.08 -13.14 -4.15
N TRP A 124 -1.80 -12.72 -5.38
CA TRP A 124 -1.24 -13.58 -6.43
C TRP A 124 -2.08 -14.85 -6.69
N GLY A 125 -3.41 -14.69 -6.73
CA GLY A 125 -4.36 -15.79 -6.94
C GLY A 125 -4.60 -16.69 -5.72
N ASN A 126 -3.90 -16.47 -4.61
CA ASN A 126 -3.97 -17.33 -3.42
C ASN A 126 -4.56 -16.58 -2.23
N ILE A 127 -5.16 -17.34 -1.31
CA ILE A 127 -5.65 -16.82 -0.02
C ILE A 127 -4.76 -17.39 1.09
N ALA A 128 -4.14 -16.51 1.88
CA ALA A 128 -3.34 -16.89 3.03
C ALA A 128 -3.37 -15.81 4.11
N GLU A 129 -3.06 -16.18 5.35
CA GLU A 129 -2.97 -15.23 6.47
C GLU A 129 -1.78 -14.27 6.36
N ARG A 130 -0.77 -14.62 5.55
CA ARG A 130 0.43 -13.79 5.38
C ARG A 130 1.12 -14.03 4.04
N PHE A 131 1.58 -12.94 3.44
CA PHE A 131 2.42 -12.95 2.25
C PHE A 131 3.68 -12.12 2.49
N ARG A 132 4.83 -12.78 2.69
CA ARG A 132 6.11 -12.07 2.91
C ARG A 132 6.49 -11.20 1.71
N SER A 133 6.28 -11.71 0.50
CA SER A 133 6.61 -11.01 -0.75
C SER A 133 5.61 -9.92 -1.15
N TYR A 134 4.52 -9.74 -0.39
CA TYR A 134 3.41 -8.84 -0.75
C TYR A 134 3.91 -7.47 -1.17
N TYR A 135 4.61 -6.75 -0.30
CA TYR A 135 4.99 -5.35 -0.53
C TYR A 135 5.99 -5.17 -1.67
N VAL A 136 6.96 -6.09 -1.80
CA VAL A 136 7.96 -6.06 -2.87
C VAL A 136 7.29 -6.30 -4.22
N LEU A 137 6.55 -7.39 -4.35
CA LEU A 137 5.86 -7.72 -5.60
C LEU A 137 4.79 -6.69 -5.95
N HIS A 138 4.09 -6.16 -4.95
CA HIS A 138 3.07 -5.13 -5.17
C HIS A 138 3.69 -3.82 -5.67
N LEU A 139 4.85 -3.42 -5.14
CA LEU A 139 5.63 -2.29 -5.67
C LEU A 139 5.98 -2.51 -7.14
N LEU A 140 6.48 -3.70 -7.49
CA LEU A 140 6.88 -4.02 -8.86
C LEU A 140 5.71 -3.96 -9.84
N ILE A 141 4.55 -4.52 -9.47
CA ILE A 141 3.37 -4.56 -10.36
C ILE A 141 2.56 -3.25 -10.38
N LYS A 142 2.73 -2.36 -9.40
CA LYS A 142 2.03 -1.05 -9.36
C LYS A 142 2.87 0.11 -9.88
N THR A 143 4.18 -0.06 -10.01
CA THR A 143 5.06 0.99 -10.52
C THR A 143 5.13 0.92 -12.05
N PRO A 144 4.87 2.03 -12.78
CA PRO A 144 5.03 2.05 -14.24
C PRO A 144 6.43 1.63 -14.68
N ILE A 145 6.51 0.85 -15.77
CA ILE A 145 7.79 0.33 -16.26
C ILE A 145 8.75 1.47 -16.65
N ALA A 146 8.22 2.60 -17.11
CA ALA A 146 8.99 3.82 -17.36
C ALA A 146 9.90 4.24 -16.19
N ILE A 147 9.44 4.11 -14.94
CA ILE A 147 10.25 4.46 -13.76
C ILE A 147 11.43 3.49 -13.61
N PHE A 148 11.21 2.19 -13.80
CA PHE A 148 12.29 1.19 -13.76
C PHE A 148 13.31 1.42 -14.88
N VAL A 149 12.85 1.79 -16.07
CA VAL A 149 13.73 2.14 -17.20
C VAL A 149 14.61 3.35 -16.85
N LEU A 150 14.03 4.44 -16.32
CA LEU A 150 14.79 5.63 -15.92
C LEU A 150 15.84 5.32 -14.83
N ILE A 151 15.46 4.51 -13.83
CA ILE A 151 16.39 4.04 -12.80
C ILE A 151 17.54 3.24 -13.42
N PHE A 152 17.22 2.31 -14.32
CA PHE A 152 18.21 1.48 -15.00
C PHE A 152 19.17 2.31 -15.87
N LEU A 153 18.64 3.24 -16.66
CA LEU A 153 19.44 4.17 -17.46
C LEU A 153 20.35 5.03 -16.56
N GLY A 154 19.83 5.54 -15.44
CA GLY A 154 20.59 6.28 -14.44
C GLY A 154 21.78 5.49 -13.87
N PHE A 155 21.60 4.19 -13.63
CA PHE A 155 22.67 3.31 -13.17
C PHE A 155 23.71 3.02 -14.26
N LEU A 156 23.28 2.81 -15.50
CA LEU A 156 24.19 2.58 -16.62
C LEU A 156 25.04 3.82 -16.94
N TYR A 157 24.43 5.00 -16.93
CA TYR A 157 25.10 6.25 -17.24
C TYR A 157 26.03 6.70 -16.10
N PHE A 158 25.58 6.57 -14.85
CA PHE A 158 26.38 6.84 -13.66
C PHE A 158 26.62 5.55 -12.89
N ARG A 159 27.78 4.91 -13.08
CA ARG A 159 28.11 3.64 -12.41
C ARG A 159 28.43 3.77 -10.91
N LYS A 160 28.93 4.93 -10.48
CA LYS A 160 29.30 5.16 -9.07
C LYS A 160 28.16 5.83 -8.32
N LEU A 161 27.68 5.19 -7.25
CA LEU A 161 26.69 5.78 -6.35
C LEU A 161 27.34 6.84 -5.47
N THR A 162 26.63 7.92 -5.23
CA THR A 162 26.97 8.92 -4.21
C THR A 162 26.46 8.45 -2.85
N ILE A 163 27.02 9.01 -1.77
CA ILE A 163 26.58 8.70 -0.41
C ILE A 163 25.06 8.94 -0.20
N PRO A 164 24.45 10.05 -0.66
CA PRO A 164 23.01 10.28 -0.53
C PRO A 164 22.18 9.22 -1.24
N GLU A 165 22.62 8.74 -2.40
CA GLU A 165 21.95 7.68 -3.14
C GLU A 165 22.03 6.33 -2.45
N ILE A 166 23.17 6.01 -1.85
CA ILE A 166 23.32 4.83 -0.99
C ILE A 166 22.33 4.92 0.18
N PHE A 167 22.18 6.10 0.80
CA PHE A 167 21.18 6.30 1.85
C PHE A 167 19.75 6.14 1.36
N MET A 168 19.40 6.64 0.17
CA MET A 168 18.08 6.43 -0.42
C MET A 168 17.81 4.95 -0.62
N ILE A 169 18.74 4.21 -1.26
CA ILE A 169 18.61 2.77 -1.50
C ILE A 169 18.49 2.01 -0.18
N PHE A 170 19.34 2.34 0.80
CA PHE A 170 19.29 1.74 2.14
C PHE A 170 17.93 1.96 2.80
N TYR A 171 17.39 3.18 2.74
CA TYR A 171 16.09 3.48 3.35
C TYR A 171 14.93 2.76 2.65
N ILE A 172 14.95 2.70 1.31
CA ILE A 172 14.00 1.91 0.52
C ILE A 172 14.06 0.44 0.96
N PHE A 173 15.26 -0.13 1.02
CA PHE A 173 15.46 -1.51 1.44
C PHE A 173 15.01 -1.74 2.88
N LEU A 174 15.32 -0.81 3.80
CA LEU A 174 14.93 -0.87 5.20
C LEU A 174 13.41 -0.90 5.35
N ILE A 175 12.66 -0.04 4.65
CA ILE A 175 11.20 -0.06 4.68
C ILE A 175 10.67 -1.40 4.15
N LEU A 176 11.14 -1.84 2.98
CA LEU A 176 10.68 -3.09 2.37
C LEU A 176 11.02 -4.30 3.25
N PHE A 177 12.20 -4.31 3.86
CA PHE A 177 12.61 -5.32 4.84
C PHE A 177 11.67 -5.32 6.04
N MET A 178 11.42 -4.15 6.64
CA MET A 178 10.53 -4.03 7.79
C MET A 178 9.12 -4.54 7.48
N LEU A 179 8.56 -4.14 6.34
CA LEU A 179 7.24 -4.57 5.90
C LEU A 179 7.20 -6.09 5.59
N THR A 180 8.24 -6.64 4.96
CA THR A 180 8.32 -8.07 4.62
C THR A 180 8.39 -8.96 5.86
N PHE A 181 9.27 -8.62 6.82
CA PHE A 181 9.59 -9.49 7.94
C PHE A 181 8.75 -9.25 9.18
N PHE A 182 8.26 -8.01 9.41
CA PHE A 182 7.53 -7.67 10.63
C PHE A 182 6.04 -7.37 10.40
N SER A 183 5.61 -7.13 9.16
CA SER A 183 4.18 -6.98 8.86
C SER A 183 3.53 -8.34 8.58
N LYS A 184 2.40 -8.61 9.24
CA LYS A 184 1.45 -9.65 8.82
C LYS A 184 0.37 -9.10 7.89
N LEU A 185 0.19 -7.78 7.87
CA LEU A 185 -0.80 -7.12 7.04
C LEU A 185 -0.44 -7.26 5.57
N ALA A 186 -1.39 -7.71 4.77
CA ALA A 186 -1.34 -7.67 3.31
C ALA A 186 -2.55 -6.87 2.77
N ILE A 187 -2.79 -5.70 3.36
CA ILE A 187 -3.83 -4.75 2.91
C ILE A 187 -3.15 -3.46 2.47
N GLY A 188 -3.45 -3.02 1.25
CA GLY A 188 -3.05 -1.70 0.78
C GLY A 188 -1.56 -1.60 0.43
N TYR A 189 -1.27 -1.34 -0.84
CA TYR A 189 0.06 -0.91 -1.28
C TYR A 189 0.47 0.44 -0.65
N ARG A 190 -0.47 1.14 0.00
CA ARG A 190 -0.30 2.41 0.73
C ARG A 190 0.88 2.43 1.71
N HIS A 191 1.21 1.28 2.30
CA HIS A 191 2.33 1.16 3.23
C HIS A 191 3.70 1.35 2.57
N VAL A 192 3.78 1.15 1.25
CA VAL A 192 5.00 1.34 0.45
C VAL A 192 5.03 2.73 -0.18
N LEU A 193 3.99 3.57 -0.03
CA LEU A 193 3.96 4.91 -0.63
C LEU A 193 5.13 5.80 -0.21
N SER A 194 5.65 5.62 1.02
CA SER A 194 6.83 6.34 1.51
C SER A 194 8.11 6.05 0.71
N VAL A 195 8.17 4.95 -0.05
CA VAL A 195 9.29 4.60 -0.92
C VAL A 195 9.25 5.37 -2.25
N TYR A 196 8.07 5.76 -2.73
CA TYR A 196 7.92 6.37 -4.06
C TYR A 196 8.64 7.72 -4.23
N PRO A 197 8.64 8.66 -3.26
CA PRO A 197 9.42 9.88 -3.39
C PRO A 197 10.91 9.61 -3.64
N LEU A 198 11.46 8.58 -2.98
CA LEU A 198 12.85 8.19 -3.15
C LEU A 198 13.08 7.50 -4.49
N LEU A 199 12.15 6.67 -4.96
CA LEU A 199 12.22 6.08 -6.31
C LEU A 199 12.17 7.16 -7.39
N CYS A 200 11.27 8.15 -7.26
CA CYS A 200 11.18 9.27 -8.20
C CYS A 200 12.48 10.08 -8.20
N LEU A 201 13.02 10.42 -7.03
CA LEU A 201 14.29 11.14 -6.92
C LEU A 201 15.45 10.32 -7.52
N PHE A 202 15.49 9.02 -7.24
CA PHE A 202 16.51 8.13 -7.79
C PHE A 202 16.39 7.96 -9.31
N SER A 203 15.17 7.97 -9.86
CA SER A 203 14.94 7.93 -11.32
C SER A 203 15.47 9.19 -12.03
N ALA A 204 15.48 10.34 -11.33
CA ALA A 204 16.03 11.58 -11.85
C ALA A 204 17.57 11.61 -11.90
N ARG A 205 18.26 10.60 -11.34
CA ARG A 205 19.72 10.45 -11.36
C ARG A 205 20.32 10.62 -12.75
N ILE A 206 19.63 10.14 -13.79
CA ILE A 206 20.10 10.25 -15.18
C ILE A 206 20.29 11.71 -15.65
N LEU A 207 19.66 12.67 -14.97
CA LEU A 207 19.72 14.11 -15.25
C LEU A 207 20.61 14.89 -14.26
N LYS A 208 21.38 14.21 -13.41
CA LYS A 208 22.16 14.83 -12.32
C LYS A 208 23.05 15.99 -12.79
N ASP A 209 23.74 15.81 -13.92
CA ASP A 209 24.65 16.80 -14.50
C ASP A 209 24.00 17.55 -15.68
N GLY A 210 22.66 17.58 -15.74
CA GLY A 210 21.86 18.09 -16.85
C GLY A 210 21.44 17.00 -17.85
N ILE A 211 20.88 17.41 -18.98
CA ILE A 211 20.44 16.49 -20.05
C ILE A 211 21.67 15.83 -20.69
N PRO A 212 21.73 14.49 -20.79
CA PRO A 212 22.83 13.79 -21.45
C PRO A 212 23.08 14.31 -22.88
N LYS A 213 24.36 14.45 -23.26
CA LYS A 213 24.72 14.85 -24.64
C LYS A 213 24.46 13.75 -25.67
N ASN A 214 24.38 12.49 -25.23
CA ASN A 214 24.08 11.35 -26.10
C ASN A 214 22.60 11.39 -26.53
N LYS A 215 22.37 11.64 -27.83
CA LYS A 215 21.02 11.75 -28.41
C LYS A 215 20.14 10.51 -28.15
N ILE A 216 20.73 9.31 -28.14
CA ILE A 216 19.98 8.07 -27.88
C ILE A 216 19.49 8.05 -26.43
N VAL A 217 20.37 8.34 -25.48
CA VAL A 217 20.01 8.38 -24.05
C VAL A 217 18.94 9.44 -23.80
N THR A 218 19.08 10.62 -24.40
CA THR A 218 18.08 11.70 -24.27
C THR A 218 16.74 11.34 -24.88
N ALA A 219 16.73 10.68 -26.05
CA ALA A 219 15.49 10.16 -26.64
C ALA A 219 14.82 9.11 -25.74
N LEU A 220 15.59 8.20 -25.12
CA LEU A 220 15.06 7.20 -24.19
C LEU A 220 14.47 7.82 -22.92
N ILE A 221 15.09 8.88 -22.38
CA ILE A 221 14.54 9.63 -21.24
C ILE A 221 13.21 10.29 -21.63
N ALA A 222 13.18 10.99 -22.76
CA ALA A 222 11.98 11.66 -23.25
C ALA A 222 10.85 10.65 -23.52
N ALA A 223 11.16 9.52 -24.17
CA ALA A 223 10.21 8.44 -24.42
C ALA A 223 9.69 7.84 -23.11
N SER A 224 10.54 7.63 -22.11
CA SER A 224 10.13 7.10 -20.80
C SER A 224 9.25 8.10 -20.03
N ALA A 225 9.56 9.40 -20.10
CA ALA A 225 8.73 10.44 -19.49
C ALA A 225 7.35 10.53 -20.15
N LEU A 226 7.30 10.51 -21.49
CA LEU A 226 6.04 10.48 -22.25
C LEU A 226 5.25 9.19 -21.99
N TRP A 227 5.93 8.06 -21.87
CA TRP A 227 5.30 6.79 -21.50
C TRP A 227 4.67 6.88 -20.11
N TYR A 228 5.40 7.35 -19.10
CA TYR A 228 4.85 7.54 -17.75
C TYR A 228 3.60 8.44 -17.76
N LEU A 229 3.66 9.56 -18.49
CA LEU A 229 2.54 10.47 -18.65
C LEU A 229 1.34 9.79 -19.31
N ALA A 230 1.56 9.06 -20.40
CA ALA A 230 0.52 8.33 -21.11
C ALA A 230 -0.12 7.26 -20.21
N SER A 231 0.67 6.48 -19.47
CA SER A 231 0.17 5.46 -18.55
C SER A 231 -0.71 6.07 -17.45
N SER A 232 -0.38 7.26 -16.96
CA SER A 232 -1.22 7.98 -16.00
C SER A 232 -2.53 8.45 -16.65
N LEU A 233 -2.46 9.12 -17.79
CA LEU A 233 -3.62 9.71 -18.46
C LEU A 233 -4.61 8.67 -18.98
N LEU A 234 -4.12 7.54 -19.52
CA LEU A 234 -4.96 6.47 -20.06
C LEU A 234 -5.80 5.75 -18.99
N VAL A 235 -5.39 5.86 -17.73
CA VAL A 235 -6.02 5.14 -16.61
C VAL A 235 -6.91 6.08 -15.80
N PHE A 236 -6.83 7.40 -16.03
CA PHE A 236 -7.71 8.37 -15.41
C PHE A 236 -9.19 8.05 -15.74
N PRO A 237 -10.12 8.11 -14.76
CA PRO A 237 -9.93 8.43 -13.33
C PRO A 237 -9.64 7.22 -12.42
N HIS A 238 -9.50 6.01 -12.97
CA HIS A 238 -9.38 4.73 -12.25
C HIS A 238 -7.95 4.38 -11.80
N HIS A 239 -7.21 5.33 -11.22
CA HIS A 239 -5.81 5.12 -10.82
C HIS A 239 -5.62 3.98 -9.80
N LEU A 240 -6.63 3.69 -8.98
CA LEU A 240 -6.56 2.58 -8.03
C LEU A 240 -6.39 1.23 -8.74
N ALA A 241 -7.06 1.06 -9.88
CA ALA A 241 -6.97 -0.13 -10.72
C ALA A 241 -5.72 -0.17 -11.61
N TYR A 242 -4.83 0.84 -11.52
CA TYR A 242 -3.58 0.82 -12.27
C TYR A 242 -2.72 -0.40 -11.90
N PHE A 243 -2.19 -1.08 -12.89
CA PHE A 243 -1.04 -1.97 -12.77
C PHE A 243 -0.10 -1.64 -13.92
N ASN A 244 1.18 -1.97 -13.75
CA ASN A 244 2.19 -1.75 -14.77
C ASN A 244 1.83 -2.44 -16.08
N GLU A 245 2.52 -2.06 -17.13
CA GLU A 245 2.19 -2.41 -18.50
C GLU A 245 2.31 -3.91 -18.80
N PHE A 246 3.10 -4.67 -18.01
CA PHE A 246 3.17 -6.13 -18.12
C PHE A 246 1.95 -6.84 -17.54
N ILE A 247 1.26 -6.22 -16.59
CA ILE A 247 0.06 -6.77 -15.96
C ILE A 247 -1.19 -6.24 -16.65
N GLY A 248 -1.28 -4.92 -16.80
CA GLY A 248 -2.43 -4.22 -17.36
C GLY A 248 -3.62 -4.12 -16.39
N VAL A 249 -4.40 -3.05 -16.55
CA VAL A 249 -5.54 -2.71 -15.66
C VAL A 249 -6.60 -3.81 -15.57
N LYS A 250 -6.89 -4.50 -16.68
CA LYS A 250 -7.92 -5.56 -16.75
C LYS A 250 -7.53 -6.85 -16.03
N ASN A 251 -6.24 -7.06 -15.74
CA ASN A 251 -5.77 -8.27 -15.06
C ASN A 251 -5.50 -8.06 -13.57
N GLY A 252 -5.61 -6.83 -13.07
CA GLY A 252 -5.30 -6.47 -11.69
C GLY A 252 -5.95 -7.38 -10.64
N TYR A 253 -7.24 -7.68 -10.84
CA TYR A 253 -8.04 -8.54 -9.97
C TYR A 253 -7.50 -9.97 -9.78
N LYS A 254 -6.59 -10.43 -10.64
CA LYS A 254 -5.94 -11.74 -10.50
C LYS A 254 -4.82 -11.71 -9.47
N TYR A 255 -4.24 -10.54 -9.23
CA TYR A 255 -3.09 -10.34 -8.35
C TYR A 255 -3.49 -9.76 -7.01
N THR A 256 -4.30 -8.70 -7.02
CA THR A 256 -4.73 -8.02 -5.79
C THR A 256 -6.18 -7.53 -5.93
N ILE A 257 -6.83 -7.32 -4.80
CA ILE A 257 -8.22 -6.85 -4.69
C ILE A 257 -8.34 -5.87 -3.51
N ASP A 258 -9.57 -5.57 -3.11
CA ASP A 258 -9.93 -4.65 -2.02
C ASP A 258 -9.33 -3.28 -2.33
N SER A 259 -8.86 -2.56 -1.33
CA SER A 259 -8.27 -1.23 -1.40
C SER A 259 -7.00 -1.09 -2.25
N ASN A 260 -6.63 -2.13 -2.98
CA ASN A 260 -5.58 -2.13 -4.00
C ASN A 260 -6.13 -2.13 -5.45
N LEU A 261 -7.44 -2.33 -5.62
CA LEU A 261 -8.13 -2.41 -6.91
C LEU A 261 -9.43 -1.60 -6.87
N ASP A 262 -10.21 -1.78 -5.81
CA ASP A 262 -11.54 -1.21 -5.68
C ASP A 262 -11.92 -0.90 -4.23
N TRP A 263 -12.33 0.34 -4.04
CA TRP A 263 -12.92 0.89 -2.84
C TRP A 263 -14.25 1.56 -3.18
N GLU A 264 -15.07 0.83 -3.95
CA GLU A 264 -16.42 1.20 -4.34
C GLU A 264 -16.52 2.39 -5.30
N GLN A 265 -15.40 2.81 -5.90
CA GLN A 265 -15.39 3.96 -6.81
C GLN A 265 -16.20 3.72 -8.10
N ASP A 266 -16.40 2.46 -8.48
CA ASP A 266 -17.07 2.09 -9.73
C ASP A 266 -18.58 1.84 -9.56
N LEU A 267 -19.14 2.00 -8.36
CA LEU A 267 -20.56 1.73 -8.09
C LEU A 267 -21.52 2.56 -8.95
N ASP A 268 -21.19 3.80 -9.26
CA ASP A 268 -22.05 4.64 -10.10
C ASP A 268 -22.02 4.20 -11.57
N LEU A 269 -20.88 3.69 -12.05
CA LEU A 269 -20.79 3.06 -13.37
C LEU A 269 -21.62 1.79 -13.43
N VAL A 270 -21.59 0.99 -12.36
CA VAL A 270 -22.42 -0.23 -12.22
C VAL A 270 -23.91 0.11 -12.26
N LYS A 271 -24.36 1.10 -11.48
CA LYS A 271 -25.76 1.56 -11.51
C LYS A 271 -26.18 2.02 -12.91
N LYS A 272 -25.32 2.78 -13.60
CA LYS A 272 -25.59 3.21 -14.98
C LYS A 272 -25.72 2.00 -15.92
N TYR A 273 -24.79 1.05 -15.83
CA TYR A 273 -24.80 -0.15 -16.65
C TYR A 273 -26.06 -1.01 -16.45
N THR A 274 -26.44 -1.25 -15.20
CA THR A 274 -27.63 -2.07 -14.86
C THR A 274 -28.93 -1.38 -15.25
N SER A 275 -28.99 -0.04 -15.19
CA SER A 275 -30.15 0.73 -15.66
C SER A 275 -30.39 0.59 -17.18
N GLN A 276 -29.30 0.45 -17.95
CA GLN A 276 -29.33 0.26 -19.41
C GLN A 276 -29.50 -1.20 -19.81
N ASN A 277 -29.21 -2.15 -18.92
CA ASN A 277 -29.24 -3.59 -19.19
C ASN A 277 -30.04 -4.33 -18.11
N LYS A 278 -31.37 -4.31 -18.21
CA LYS A 278 -32.28 -4.85 -17.17
C LYS A 278 -32.15 -6.35 -16.90
N ASN A 279 -31.58 -7.12 -17.84
CA ASN A 279 -31.45 -8.58 -17.74
C ASN A 279 -30.10 -9.03 -17.15
N VAL A 280 -29.33 -8.11 -16.54
CA VAL A 280 -28.03 -8.44 -15.93
C VAL A 280 -28.22 -8.87 -14.48
N LEU A 281 -27.70 -10.05 -14.14
CA LEU A 281 -27.69 -10.56 -12.76
C LEU A 281 -26.45 -10.01 -12.04
N VAL A 282 -26.66 -9.24 -10.98
CA VAL A 282 -25.59 -8.63 -10.20
C VAL A 282 -25.28 -9.49 -8.98
N ASP A 283 -24.02 -9.92 -8.85
CA ASP A 283 -23.50 -10.69 -7.71
C ASP A 283 -24.41 -11.87 -7.28
N PRO A 284 -24.74 -12.85 -8.17
CA PRO A 284 -25.69 -13.93 -7.89
C PRO A 284 -25.25 -14.90 -6.79
N GLY A 285 -23.98 -14.87 -6.40
CA GLY A 285 -23.44 -15.67 -5.30
C GLY A 285 -23.30 -17.15 -5.64
N CYS A 286 -23.80 -18.01 -4.75
CA CYS A 286 -23.45 -19.44 -4.73
C CYS A 286 -24.33 -20.29 -5.65
N GLN A 287 -25.42 -19.74 -6.18
CA GLN A 287 -26.31 -20.43 -7.10
C GLN A 287 -25.82 -20.22 -8.54
N PRO A 288 -25.47 -21.29 -9.27
CA PRO A 288 -25.11 -21.17 -10.67
C PRO A 288 -26.31 -20.67 -11.48
N VAL A 289 -26.09 -19.62 -12.26
CA VAL A 289 -27.11 -18.98 -13.09
C VAL A 289 -26.60 -18.84 -14.52
N THR A 290 -27.52 -18.64 -15.45
CA THR A 290 -27.24 -18.42 -16.88
C THR A 290 -27.60 -16.98 -17.26
N GLY A 291 -27.08 -16.53 -18.40
CA GLY A 291 -27.27 -15.18 -18.91
C GLY A 291 -26.10 -14.25 -18.61
N ARG A 292 -26.36 -12.94 -18.65
CA ARG A 292 -25.34 -11.91 -18.43
C ARG A 292 -25.20 -11.61 -16.94
N ILE A 293 -23.98 -11.73 -16.44
CA ILE A 293 -23.69 -11.63 -15.01
C ILE A 293 -22.65 -10.54 -14.78
N LEU A 294 -22.85 -9.74 -13.74
CA LEU A 294 -21.92 -8.72 -13.30
C LEU A 294 -21.46 -9.04 -11.87
N VAL A 295 -20.16 -9.27 -11.68
CA VAL A 295 -19.58 -9.70 -10.38
C VAL A 295 -18.44 -8.77 -9.97
N PRO A 296 -18.42 -8.27 -8.73
CA PRO A 296 -17.29 -7.48 -8.23
C PRO A 296 -16.07 -8.38 -7.98
N ALA A 297 -14.87 -7.89 -8.32
CA ALA A 297 -13.61 -8.60 -8.12
C ALA A 297 -13.41 -9.05 -6.66
N ASN A 298 -13.84 -8.24 -5.70
CA ASN A 298 -13.72 -8.53 -4.27
C ASN A 298 -14.51 -9.78 -3.87
N SER A 299 -15.75 -9.93 -4.36
CA SER A 299 -16.57 -11.11 -4.10
C SER A 299 -16.07 -12.32 -4.89
N LEU A 300 -15.67 -12.11 -6.14
CA LEU A 300 -15.14 -13.16 -7.02
C LEU A 300 -13.89 -13.83 -6.43
N GLN A 301 -12.96 -13.04 -5.88
CA GLN A 301 -11.64 -13.53 -5.47
C GLN A 301 -11.50 -13.85 -3.99
N PHE A 302 -12.30 -13.21 -3.11
CA PHE A 302 -12.08 -13.33 -1.67
C PHE A 302 -13.34 -13.41 -0.83
N GLN A 303 -14.27 -12.45 -0.88
CA GLN A 303 -15.40 -12.45 0.06
C GLN A 303 -16.35 -13.64 -0.16
N LYS A 304 -16.57 -14.02 -1.42
CA LYS A 304 -17.47 -15.12 -1.83
C LYS A 304 -16.75 -16.11 -2.75
N TRP A 305 -15.43 -16.25 -2.60
CA TRP A 305 -14.59 -17.00 -3.54
C TRP A 305 -15.02 -18.48 -3.71
N VAL A 306 -15.50 -19.11 -2.64
CA VAL A 306 -16.05 -20.49 -2.66
C VAL A 306 -17.30 -20.54 -3.52
N CYS A 307 -18.18 -19.55 -3.38
CA CYS A 307 -19.44 -19.48 -4.11
C CYS A 307 -19.24 -19.25 -5.60
N TYR A 308 -18.16 -18.59 -6.02
CA TYR A 308 -17.89 -18.30 -7.43
C TYR A 308 -17.01 -19.32 -8.15
N GLN A 309 -16.73 -20.48 -7.54
CA GLN A 309 -15.95 -21.53 -8.21
C GLN A 309 -16.60 -21.99 -9.51
N TRP A 310 -17.93 -22.13 -9.53
CA TRP A 310 -18.69 -22.51 -10.73
C TRP A 310 -18.48 -21.53 -11.89
N LEU A 311 -18.30 -20.24 -11.60
CA LEU A 311 -18.07 -19.21 -12.62
C LEU A 311 -16.60 -19.18 -13.04
N LYS A 312 -15.67 -19.16 -12.07
CA LYS A 312 -14.22 -19.03 -12.31
C LYS A 312 -13.61 -20.21 -13.05
N GLN A 313 -14.11 -21.43 -12.82
CA GLN A 313 -13.55 -22.64 -13.43
C GLN A 313 -14.02 -22.84 -14.87
N ASN A 314 -15.16 -22.28 -15.24
CA ASN A 314 -15.82 -22.58 -16.52
C ASN A 314 -15.82 -21.39 -17.49
N PHE A 315 -15.65 -20.15 -17.02
CA PHE A 315 -15.80 -18.95 -17.84
C PHE A 315 -14.70 -17.92 -17.62
N ASN A 316 -14.42 -17.16 -18.68
CA ASN A 316 -13.63 -15.94 -18.63
C ASN A 316 -14.55 -14.71 -18.74
N PRO A 317 -14.19 -13.59 -18.11
CA PRO A 317 -14.93 -12.35 -18.27
C PRO A 317 -14.88 -11.88 -19.74
N VAL A 318 -16.01 -11.39 -20.23
CA VAL A 318 -16.17 -10.85 -21.59
C VAL A 318 -15.99 -9.33 -21.64
N ASP A 319 -16.23 -8.65 -20.51
CA ASP A 319 -16.09 -7.19 -20.39
C ASP A 319 -15.89 -6.76 -18.92
N TYR A 320 -15.69 -5.46 -18.68
CA TYR A 320 -15.43 -4.87 -17.37
C TYR A 320 -16.15 -3.53 -17.20
N ILE A 321 -16.63 -3.27 -15.98
CA ILE A 321 -17.13 -1.95 -15.56
C ILE A 321 -16.14 -1.35 -14.56
N GLY A 322 -15.51 -0.23 -14.92
CA GLY A 322 -14.54 0.49 -14.08
C GLY A 322 -13.23 -0.25 -13.75
N TYR A 323 -13.02 -1.44 -14.32
CA TYR A 323 -11.92 -2.40 -14.07
C TYR A 323 -12.02 -3.24 -12.79
N SER A 324 -13.00 -2.98 -11.92
CA SER A 324 -13.23 -3.74 -10.69
C SER A 324 -14.43 -4.69 -10.75
N TRP A 325 -15.36 -4.47 -11.69
CA TRP A 325 -16.51 -5.33 -11.91
C TRP A 325 -16.36 -6.09 -13.23
N LEU A 326 -16.57 -7.40 -13.17
CA LEU A 326 -16.37 -8.32 -14.28
C LEU A 326 -17.72 -8.72 -14.87
N VAL A 327 -17.83 -8.61 -16.19
CA VAL A 327 -19.00 -9.04 -16.96
C VAL A 327 -18.74 -10.43 -17.51
N TYR A 328 -19.69 -11.33 -17.31
CA TYR A 328 -19.68 -12.69 -17.85
C TYR A 328 -20.91 -12.91 -18.73
N ASP A 329 -20.78 -13.76 -19.73
CA ASP A 329 -21.88 -14.25 -20.57
C ASP A 329 -21.91 -15.78 -20.46
N VAL A 330 -22.89 -16.30 -19.72
CA VAL A 330 -23.04 -17.73 -19.43
C VAL A 330 -24.16 -18.29 -20.31
N LYS A 331 -23.78 -18.90 -21.43
CA LYS A 331 -24.69 -19.52 -22.41
C LYS A 331 -24.65 -21.04 -22.30
N GLY A 332 -25.78 -21.66 -21.98
CA GLY A 332 -25.88 -23.08 -21.67
C GLY A 332 -26.87 -23.34 -20.54
N GLN A 333 -26.81 -24.54 -19.96
CA GLN A 333 -27.67 -24.95 -18.86
C GLN A 333 -26.85 -25.58 -17.72
N TRP A 334 -27.32 -25.38 -16.50
CA TRP A 334 -26.79 -26.06 -15.32
C TRP A 334 -27.66 -27.27 -15.01
N GLN A 335 -27.06 -28.45 -14.95
CA GLN A 335 -27.74 -29.66 -14.49
C GLN A 335 -27.32 -29.96 -13.05
N GLN A 336 -28.29 -30.15 -12.17
CA GLN A 336 -28.04 -30.62 -10.81
C GLN A 336 -27.75 -32.13 -10.84
N THR A 337 -26.67 -32.53 -10.18
CA THR A 337 -26.25 -33.93 -10.00
C THR A 337 -26.01 -34.20 -8.52
N ASP A 338 -25.87 -35.47 -8.14
CA ASP A 338 -25.58 -35.89 -6.76
C ASP A 338 -24.25 -35.32 -6.22
N LYS A 339 -23.36 -34.87 -7.11
CA LYS A 339 -22.05 -34.27 -6.78
C LYS A 339 -22.04 -32.75 -6.89
N GLY A 340 -23.18 -32.11 -7.16
CA GLY A 340 -23.32 -30.67 -7.36
C GLY A 340 -23.80 -30.28 -8.75
N PHE A 341 -23.56 -29.04 -9.16
CA PHE A 341 -23.98 -28.54 -10.47
C PHE A 341 -22.92 -28.81 -11.55
N VAL A 342 -23.36 -29.36 -12.68
CA VAL A 342 -22.53 -29.58 -13.87
C VAL A 342 -22.98 -28.62 -14.96
N PHE A 343 -22.01 -27.96 -15.61
CA PHE A 343 -22.29 -27.05 -16.72
C PHE A 343 -22.39 -27.83 -18.03
N ILE A 344 -23.50 -27.64 -18.75
CA ILE A 344 -23.71 -28.18 -20.09
C ILE A 344 -23.65 -27.01 -21.06
N LYS A 345 -22.61 -27.03 -21.90
CA LYS A 345 -22.41 -26.03 -22.93
C LYS A 345 -23.42 -26.26 -24.06
N GLU A 346 -24.01 -25.18 -24.54
CA GLU A 346 -24.83 -25.17 -25.77
C GLU A 346 -23.99 -25.52 -27.01
#